data_AF-A0A561TAJ6-F1
#
_entry.id   AF-A0A561TAJ6-F1
#
_cell.length_a   1.000
_cell.length_b   1.000
_cell.length_c   1.000
_cell.angle_alpha   90.00
_cell.angle_beta   90.00
_cell.angle_gamma   90.00
#
_symmetry.space_group_name_H-M   'P 1'
#
loop_
_entity.id
_entity.type
_entity.pdbx_description
1 polymer ?
#
loop_
_entity_poly.entity_id
_entity_poly.type
_entity_poly.pdbx_seq_one_letter_code
_entity_poly.pdbx_strand_id
1 'polypeptide(L)'
;MSPLAPTSPRAAWDRMPAPDGCAPAPRIAAAFAEDAVVRPLEAGAVEAVLREPADRSGAVLGLHNPSAVEARVDLGALLPELAGRTWHFVSGSMHTSAAPGGLYVHLPASGQVWLSVTS
;
A
#
# COMPACT_ATOMS: atom_id res chain seq x y z
N MET A 1 29.53 -5.74 46.01
CA MET A 1 28.80 -5.05 44.93
C MET A 1 28.37 -6.09 43.93
N SER A 2 27.07 -6.35 43.77
CA SER A 2 26.56 -7.32 42.80
C SER A 2 26.27 -6.61 41.47
N PRO A 3 26.58 -7.22 40.31
CA PRO A 3 26.31 -6.60 39.01
C PRO A 3 24.81 -6.65 38.69
N LEU A 4 24.30 -5.57 38.09
CA LEU A 4 22.94 -5.48 37.57
C LEU A 4 22.76 -6.47 36.42
N ALA A 5 21.70 -7.28 36.48
CA ALA A 5 21.33 -8.21 35.42
C ALA A 5 20.96 -7.44 34.13
N PRO A 6 21.32 -7.95 32.94
CA PRO A 6 20.99 -7.30 31.68
C PRO A 6 19.49 -7.38 31.40
N THR A 7 18.81 -6.24 31.38
CA THR A 7 17.42 -6.13 30.92
C THR A 7 17.39 -6.39 29.42
N SER A 8 17.09 -7.64 29.03
CA SER A 8 16.92 -7.99 27.63
C SER A 8 15.70 -7.26 27.06
N PRO A 9 15.81 -6.53 25.93
CA PRO A 9 14.68 -5.86 25.26
C PRO A 9 13.82 -6.86 24.48
N ARG A 10 13.51 -8.01 25.09
CA ARG A 10 12.78 -9.12 24.46
C ARG A 10 11.28 -8.84 24.33
N ALA A 11 10.77 -7.84 25.07
CA ALA A 11 9.36 -7.55 25.20
C ALA A 11 8.65 -6.98 23.95
N ALA A 12 9.38 -6.63 22.89
CA ALA A 12 8.78 -6.06 21.66
C ALA A 12 8.38 -7.14 20.64
N TRP A 13 9.14 -8.23 20.52
CA TRP A 13 8.87 -9.29 19.54
C TRP A 13 7.84 -10.31 20.04
N ASP A 14 7.75 -10.51 21.36
CA ASP A 14 6.84 -11.49 21.98
C ASP A 14 5.39 -10.98 22.07
N ARG A 15 5.12 -9.73 21.68
CA ARG A 15 3.78 -9.15 21.70
C ARG A 15 3.05 -9.54 20.41
N MET A 16 2.35 -10.68 20.44
CA MET A 16 1.42 -11.05 19.38
C MET A 16 0.39 -9.91 19.21
N PRO A 17 0.26 -9.31 18.01
CA PRO A 17 -0.78 -8.31 17.76
C PRO A 17 -2.14 -8.92 18.13
N ALA A 18 -2.98 -8.13 18.80
CA ALA A 18 -4.33 -8.58 19.10
C ALA A 18 -5.04 -8.93 17.78
N PRO A 19 -5.72 -10.10 17.69
CA PRO A 19 -6.39 -10.54 16.46
C PRO A 19 -7.59 -9.66 16.06
N ASP A 20 -8.00 -8.74 16.92
CA ASP A 20 -9.14 -7.83 16.74
C ASP A 20 -8.92 -6.76 15.65
N GLY A 21 -7.79 -6.80 14.94
CA GLY A 21 -7.41 -5.83 13.91
C GLY A 21 -7.31 -6.39 12.49
N CYS A 22 -7.65 -7.67 12.25
CA CYS A 22 -7.72 -8.18 10.88
C CYS A 22 -8.91 -7.50 10.18
N ALA A 23 -8.62 -6.48 9.38
CA ALA A 23 -9.58 -5.90 8.45
C ALA A 23 -10.25 -7.04 7.67
N PRO A 24 -11.56 -6.94 7.36
CA PRO A 24 -12.22 -7.93 6.52
C PRO A 24 -11.35 -8.17 5.29
N ALA A 25 -11.09 -9.45 4.98
CA ALA A 25 -10.14 -9.81 3.93
C ALA A 25 -10.40 -8.94 2.70
N PRO A 26 -9.41 -8.16 2.23
CA PRO A 26 -9.64 -7.22 1.16
C PRO A 26 -10.18 -8.00 -0.04
N ARG A 27 -11.31 -7.55 -0.61
CA ARG A 27 -12.00 -8.21 -1.73
C ARG A 27 -11.26 -7.99 -3.05
N ILE A 28 -9.98 -8.34 -3.06
CA ILE A 28 -9.04 -8.11 -4.16
C ILE A 28 -9.47 -8.88 -5.40
N ALA A 29 -9.96 -10.11 -5.23
CA ALA A 29 -10.33 -10.99 -6.34
C ALA A 29 -11.34 -10.34 -7.30
N ALA A 30 -12.30 -9.57 -6.79
CA ALA A 30 -13.30 -8.88 -7.62
C ALA A 30 -12.67 -7.85 -8.57
N ALA A 31 -11.57 -7.19 -8.17
CA ALA A 31 -10.87 -6.22 -9.03
C ALA A 31 -10.08 -6.89 -10.18
N PHE A 32 -9.97 -8.22 -10.17
CA PHE A 32 -9.35 -9.00 -11.25
C PHE A 32 -10.36 -9.83 -12.05
N ALA A 33 -11.66 -9.67 -11.78
CA ALA A 33 -12.72 -10.24 -12.62
C ALA A 33 -12.70 -9.62 -14.03
N GLU A 34 -13.26 -10.34 -15.01
CA GLU A 34 -13.27 -9.90 -16.42
C GLU A 34 -14.08 -8.62 -16.65
N ASP A 35 -15.08 -8.37 -15.81
CA ASP A 35 -15.95 -7.19 -15.85
C ASP A 35 -15.41 -6.02 -15.02
N ALA A 36 -14.23 -6.16 -14.40
CA ALA A 36 -13.59 -5.09 -13.68
C ALA A 36 -13.13 -3.99 -14.65
N VAL A 37 -13.37 -2.73 -14.27
CA VAL A 37 -12.89 -1.57 -15.01
C VAL A 37 -11.39 -1.42 -14.73
N VAL A 38 -10.60 -1.32 -15.79
CA VAL A 38 -9.15 -1.09 -15.73
C VAL A 38 -8.87 0.32 -16.24
N ARG A 39 -8.36 1.19 -15.38
CA ARG A 39 -8.07 2.59 -15.67
C ARG A 39 -6.57 2.86 -15.53
N PRO A 40 -5.84 3.09 -16.63
CA PRO A 40 -4.48 3.64 -16.58
C PRO A 40 -4.48 5.00 -15.90
N LEU A 41 -3.43 5.32 -15.14
CA LEU A 41 -3.27 6.59 -14.45
C LEU A 41 -1.95 7.25 -14.85
N GLU A 42 -1.96 8.57 -14.95
CA GLU A 42 -0.77 9.38 -15.23
C GLU A 42 0.03 9.62 -13.94
N ALA A 43 1.07 8.80 -13.69
CA ALA A 43 1.94 8.90 -12.52
C ALA A 43 3.38 9.32 -12.87
N GLY A 44 3.52 10.15 -13.92
CA GLY A 44 4.82 10.62 -14.40
C GLY A 44 5.66 9.49 -14.98
N ALA A 45 6.80 9.18 -14.34
CA ALA A 45 7.68 8.10 -14.77
C ALA A 45 7.29 6.71 -14.22
N VAL A 46 6.26 6.64 -13.36
CA VAL A 46 5.72 5.39 -12.82
C VAL A 46 4.53 4.97 -13.67
N GLU A 47 4.51 3.69 -14.06
CA GLU A 47 3.35 3.08 -14.69
C GLU A 47 2.32 2.77 -13.60
N ALA A 48 1.09 3.25 -13.78
CA ALA A 48 0.04 3.13 -12.78
C ALA A 48 -1.28 2.66 -13.39
N VAL A 49 -1.96 1.74 -12.70
CA VAL A 49 -3.26 1.21 -13.11
C VAL A 49 -4.17 1.04 -11.90
N LEU A 50 -5.38 1.56 -11.99
CA LEU A 50 -6.46 1.28 -11.04
C LEU A 50 -7.39 0.22 -11.61
N ARG A 51 -7.74 -0.75 -10.78
CA ARG A 51 -8.72 -1.78 -11.08
C ARG A 51 -9.91 -1.63 -10.14
N GLU A 52 -11.09 -1.46 -10.71
CA GLU A 52 -12.33 -1.20 -9.99
C GLU A 52 -13.34 -2.33 -10.31
N PRO A 53 -13.77 -3.13 -9.31
CA PRO A 53 -14.76 -4.16 -9.51
C PRO A 53 -16.13 -3.55 -9.85
N ALA A 54 -16.93 -4.27 -10.63
CA ALA A 54 -18.27 -3.83 -11.03
C ALA A 54 -19.20 -3.56 -9.82
N ASP A 55 -18.99 -4.28 -8.71
CA ASP A 55 -19.75 -4.12 -7.47
C ASP A 55 -19.32 -2.90 -6.62
N ARG A 56 -18.28 -2.17 -7.05
CA ARG A 56 -17.72 -0.99 -6.36
C ARG A 56 -17.32 -1.24 -4.90
N SER A 57 -17.06 -2.50 -4.53
CA SER A 57 -16.69 -2.89 -3.17
C SER A 57 -15.33 -2.37 -2.70
N GLY A 58 -14.51 -1.88 -3.63
CA GLY A 58 -13.20 -1.28 -3.35
C GLY A 58 -12.46 -0.96 -4.65
N ALA A 59 -11.14 -0.79 -4.57
CA ALA A 59 -10.28 -0.68 -5.74
C ALA A 59 -8.89 -1.27 -5.46
N VAL A 60 -8.19 -1.68 -6.51
CA VAL A 60 -6.82 -2.19 -6.45
C VAL A 60 -5.93 -1.33 -7.35
N LEU A 61 -4.89 -0.74 -6.77
CA LEU A 61 -3.90 0.07 -7.46
C LEU A 61 -2.62 -0.74 -7.69
N GLY A 62 -2.22 -0.86 -8.95
CA GLY A 62 -0.90 -1.36 -9.34
C GLY A 62 0.01 -0.20 -9.72
N LEU A 63 1.22 -0.20 -9.17
CA LEU A 63 2.29 0.74 -9.52
C LEU A 63 3.53 -0.03 -9.92
N HIS A 64 4.19 0.39 -11.00
CA HIS A 64 5.45 -0.17 -11.46
C HIS A 64 6.41 0.97 -11.83
N ASN A 65 7.61 0.94 -11.26
CA ASN A 65 8.68 1.87 -11.56
C ASN A 65 9.65 1.21 -12.55
N PRO A 66 9.55 1.48 -13.87
CA PRO A 66 10.45 0.89 -14.86
C PRO A 66 11.88 1.47 -14.81
N SER A 67 12.13 2.51 -14.01
CA SER A 67 13.41 3.22 -14.00
C SER A 67 14.46 2.52 -13.12
N ALA A 68 15.73 2.92 -13.30
CA ALA A 68 16.87 2.45 -12.52
C ALA A 68 17.08 3.21 -11.19
N VAL A 69 16.19 4.13 -10.83
CA VAL A 69 16.26 4.94 -9.60
C VAL A 69 14.96 4.82 -8.80
N GLU A 70 14.99 5.18 -7.52
CA GLU A 70 13.76 5.23 -6.72
C GLU A 70 12.77 6.24 -7.32
N ALA A 71 11.49 5.86 -7.39
CA ALA A 71 10.40 6.74 -7.79
C ALA A 71 9.45 6.97 -6.62
N ARG A 72 8.90 8.19 -6.55
CA ARG A 72 7.98 8.62 -5.50
C ARG A 72 6.65 9.02 -6.13
N VAL A 73 5.55 8.49 -5.58
CA VAL A 73 4.18 8.75 -6.02
C VAL A 73 3.38 9.35 -4.87
N ASP A 74 2.69 10.47 -5.13
CA ASP A 74 1.70 11.04 -4.23
C ASP A 74 0.34 10.40 -4.50
N LEU A 75 -0.16 9.56 -3.58
CA LEU A 75 -1.44 8.88 -3.80
C LEU A 75 -2.63 9.85 -3.76
N GLY A 76 -2.54 10.93 -2.97
CA GLY A 76 -3.61 11.91 -2.85
C GLY A 76 -3.76 12.74 -4.11
N ALA A 77 -2.64 13.07 -4.77
CA ALA A 77 -2.66 13.74 -6.07
C ALA A 77 -3.04 12.80 -7.22
N LEU A 78 -2.61 11.53 -7.17
CA LEU A 78 -2.88 10.55 -8.21
C LEU A 78 -4.36 10.12 -8.25
N LEU A 79 -4.97 9.96 -7.08
CA LEU A 79 -6.36 9.52 -6.92
C LEU A 79 -7.10 10.42 -5.91
N PRO A 80 -7.41 11.69 -6.27
CA PRO A 80 -8.07 12.63 -5.37
C PRO A 80 -9.43 12.11 -4.86
N GLU A 81 -10.13 11.33 -5.67
CA GLU A 81 -11.42 10.71 -5.33
C GLU A 81 -11.32 9.65 -4.21
N LEU A 82 -10.10 9.17 -3.93
CA LEU A 82 -9.79 8.22 -2.84
C LEU A 82 -8.94 8.87 -1.74
N ALA A 83 -8.80 10.20 -1.74
CA ALA A 83 -8.03 10.91 -0.73
C ALA A 83 -8.59 10.67 0.68
N GLY A 84 -7.69 10.46 1.65
CA GLY A 84 -8.03 10.19 3.04
C GLY A 84 -8.45 8.75 3.34
N ARG A 85 -8.60 7.89 2.33
CA ARG A 85 -8.87 6.45 2.54
C ARG A 85 -7.61 5.70 2.97
N THR A 86 -7.82 4.63 3.74
CA THR A 86 -6.73 3.73 4.15
C THR A 86 -6.38 2.77 3.02
N TRP A 87 -5.12 2.78 2.61
CA TRP A 87 -4.57 1.84 1.65
C TRP A 87 -3.93 0.65 2.39
N HIS A 88 -4.17 -0.54 1.87
CA HIS A 88 -3.63 -1.79 2.40
C HIS A 88 -2.65 -2.39 1.39
N PHE A 89 -1.46 -2.75 1.87
CA PHE A 89 -0.48 -3.47 1.08
C PHE A 89 -1.00 -4.87 0.69
N VAL A 90 -0.84 -5.22 -0.59
CA VAL A 90 -1.18 -6.56 -1.10
C VAL A 90 0.09 -7.35 -1.39
N SER A 91 0.96 -6.82 -2.26
CA SER A 91 2.21 -7.50 -2.65
C SER A 91 3.20 -6.52 -3.29
N GLY A 92 4.46 -6.93 -3.39
CA GLY A 92 5.53 -6.16 -4.04
C GLY A 92 6.52 -5.54 -3.04
N SER A 93 7.14 -4.44 -3.45
CA SER A 93 8.17 -3.75 -2.66
C SER A 93 7.94 -2.25 -2.67
N MET A 94 7.76 -1.67 -1.48
CA MET A 94 7.65 -0.23 -1.30
C MET A 94 8.07 0.18 0.11
N HIS A 95 8.28 1.47 0.31
CA HIS A 95 8.14 2.11 1.61
C HIS A 95 7.25 3.34 1.50
N THR A 96 6.78 3.85 2.63
CA THR A 96 5.88 5.01 2.68
C THR A 96 6.47 6.12 3.51
N SER A 97 6.25 7.36 3.07
CA SER A 97 6.54 8.55 3.86
C SER A 97 5.29 9.43 3.98
N ALA A 98 5.15 10.11 5.11
CA ALA A 98 4.10 11.10 5.34
C ALA A 98 4.64 12.50 5.06
N ALA A 99 3.88 13.33 4.34
CA ALA A 99 4.20 14.74 4.14
C ALA A 99 2.92 15.59 4.04
N PRO A 100 3.02 16.93 4.12
CA PRO A 100 1.86 17.81 3.90
C PRO A 100 1.31 17.57 2.50
N GLY A 101 0.10 17.01 2.40
CA GLY A 101 -0.50 16.56 1.13
C GLY A 101 -0.95 15.10 1.12
N GLY A 102 -0.39 14.26 2.00
CA GLY A 102 -0.86 12.89 2.19
C GLY A 102 0.25 11.83 2.25
N LEU A 103 -0.13 10.61 1.85
CA LEU A 103 0.71 9.43 1.84
C LEU A 103 1.50 9.36 0.53
N TYR A 104 2.82 9.27 0.64
CA TYR A 104 3.70 9.01 -0.49
C TYR A 104 4.15 7.56 -0.50
N VAL A 105 4.08 6.94 -1.67
CA VAL A 105 4.59 5.60 -1.94
C VAL A 105 5.91 5.73 -2.67
N HIS A 106 6.94 5.08 -2.15
CA HIS A 106 8.26 5.01 -2.74
C HIS A 106 8.49 3.62 -3.31
N LEU A 107 8.75 3.54 -4.61
CA LEU A 107 9.08 2.31 -5.31
C LEU A 107 10.59 2.28 -5.58
N PRO A 108 11.30 1.20 -5.22
CA PRO A 108 12.70 1.04 -5.60
C PRO A 108 12.85 0.97 -7.13
N ALA A 109 14.09 1.06 -7.61
CA ALA A 109 14.42 0.84 -9.02
C ALA A 109 13.85 -0.51 -9.51
N SER A 110 13.18 -0.50 -10.67
CA SER A 110 12.51 -1.68 -11.23
C SER A 110 11.48 -2.34 -10.29
N GLY A 111 11.00 -1.60 -9.29
CA GLY A 111 10.08 -2.08 -8.26
C GLY A 111 8.62 -2.01 -8.69
N GLN A 112 7.79 -2.87 -8.09
CA GLN A 112 6.35 -2.85 -8.28
C GLN A 112 5.62 -3.06 -6.95
N VAL A 113 4.41 -2.51 -6.84
CA VAL A 113 3.54 -2.73 -5.69
C VAL A 113 2.08 -2.80 -6.09
N TRP A 114 1.33 -3.65 -5.39
CA TRP A 114 -0.12 -3.70 -5.42
C TRP A 114 -0.69 -3.25 -4.08
N LEU A 115 -1.62 -2.31 -4.14
CA LEU A 115 -2.33 -1.75 -2.99
C LEU A 115 -3.83 -1.95 -3.18
N SER A 116 -4.56 -2.10 -2.09
CA SER A 116 -6.02 -2.16 -2.10
C SER A 116 -6.62 -1.11 -1.19
N VAL A 117 -7.81 -0.65 -1.53
CA VAL A 117 -8.60 0.28 -0.73
C VAL A 117 -10.05 -0.19 -0.76
N THR A 118 -10.72 -0.15 0.39
CA THR A 118 -12.14 -0.45 0.49
C THR A 118 -12.98 0.81 0.33
N SER A 119 -14.21 0.65 -0.14
CA SER A 119 -15.20 1.74 -0.24
C SER A 119 -15.85 2.09 1.08
#